data_AF-A0A6A7ANH3-F1
#
_entry.id   AF-A0A6A7ANH3-F1
#
_cell.length_a   1.000
_cell.length_b   1.000
_cell.length_c   1.000
_cell.angle_alpha   90.00
_cell.angle_beta   90.00
_cell.angle_gamma   90.00
#
_symmetry.space_group_name_H-M   'P 1'
#
loop_
_entity.id
_entity.type
_entity.pdbx_description
1 polymer ?
#
loop_
_entity_poly.entity_id
_entity_poly.type
_entity_poly.pdbx_seq_one_letter_code
_entity_poly.pdbx_strand_id
1 'polypeptide(L)'
;MCNGTYQDLVLHEVPRRTIERDIRLFLEHELNTIRKKYTLSADWPATHQIRDLVELAVPLFIYAATVCRYVGADSSDPEEYPINVLQHPKFIFSPLDQPYSLVLNQLLGGKEERDKEPWLQAFRELVGSIVTLESPLSIASLAILLQVRQTQVQHQLKGLHSVLSIPDHKDAPIRLLHLSFREFLVYRRKQGQSLFWVDEKSTHKKLASRCLELMSGLGGLRQDMCGLSGFGVLRSEIDDGTVASSLFPELQYACRYWISHLIQSQQGMLDGDTTHLFLQKHLLHWLEAMSLVRESSKCVHLLDSLQALTGRFVLRFQSVLMDAPLQIYYSALMFAPERSVIRRNFVDQVPEKVKMLSIKEADWDACRSTLEGHSFEVTAVAFSADGQLVASASHDKTVRLWEAATGTCRSTLKGHSNHVTAVAFSPDGQLVASASHDNTVRLWEAATGTYRSTLEGHSKYISDMTFSSDGQVFHTNAGEISLSPLLIVLSSPWQQEQSSKILVQNQWVLRNQQRFLWLPSEYRTSQTAVYTNVVCLGLSSGCLVLLKVL
;
A
#
# COMPACT_ATOMS: atom_id res chain seq x y z
N MET A 1 -4.00 -40.10 -22.22
CA MET A 1 -2.53 -40.00 -22.40
C MET A 1 -2.12 -38.60 -22.01
N CYS A 2 -1.13 -38.46 -21.13
CA CYS A 2 -0.53 -37.16 -20.83
C CYS A 2 0.44 -36.77 -21.95
N ASN A 3 0.42 -35.51 -22.37
CA ASN A 3 1.57 -34.70 -22.80
C ASN A 3 1.07 -33.32 -23.26
N GLY A 4 0.49 -32.58 -22.30
CA GLY A 4 0.19 -31.16 -22.47
C GLY A 4 1.44 -30.32 -22.26
N THR A 5 2.44 -30.46 -23.11
CA THR A 5 3.57 -29.53 -23.17
C THR A 5 3.07 -28.21 -23.71
N TYR A 6 2.73 -27.28 -22.81
CA TYR A 6 2.58 -25.87 -23.18
C TYR A 6 3.96 -25.40 -23.69
N GLN A 7 4.09 -25.28 -25.01
CA GLN A 7 5.20 -24.52 -25.59
C GLN A 7 4.97 -23.05 -25.24
N ASP A 8 6.01 -22.38 -24.75
CA ASP A 8 5.97 -20.94 -24.49
C ASP A 8 5.65 -20.22 -25.80
N LEU A 9 4.41 -19.74 -25.93
CA LEU A 9 3.94 -19.09 -27.14
C LEU A 9 4.50 -17.66 -27.17
N VAL A 10 5.72 -17.53 -27.71
CA VAL A 10 6.37 -16.24 -27.90
C VAL A 10 5.53 -15.39 -28.85
N LEU A 11 4.81 -14.42 -28.29
CA LEU A 11 3.86 -13.53 -29.01
C LEU A 11 4.47 -12.83 -30.24
N HIS A 12 5.80 -12.74 -30.30
CA HIS A 12 6.55 -12.12 -31.40
C HIS A 12 6.78 -13.06 -32.61
N GLU A 13 6.54 -14.37 -32.48
CA GLU A 13 6.76 -15.37 -33.54
C GLU A 13 5.47 -15.74 -34.31
N VAL A 14 4.32 -15.16 -33.94
CA VAL A 14 3.05 -15.41 -34.62
C VAL A 14 3.13 -14.94 -36.09
N PRO A 15 2.89 -15.82 -37.08
CA PRO A 15 2.98 -15.43 -38.48
C PRO A 15 2.04 -14.26 -38.81
N ARG A 16 2.55 -13.26 -39.54
CA ARG A 16 1.78 -12.05 -39.92
C ARG A 16 0.41 -12.37 -40.53
N ARG A 17 0.32 -13.42 -41.36
CA ARG A 17 -0.94 -13.89 -41.97
C ARG A 17 -1.99 -14.36 -40.95
N THR A 18 -1.56 -14.90 -39.81
CA THR A 18 -2.45 -15.29 -38.71
C THR A 18 -2.98 -14.04 -38.03
N ILE A 19 -2.11 -13.08 -37.71
CA ILE A 19 -2.50 -11.79 -37.11
C ILE A 19 -3.47 -11.02 -38.03
N GLU A 20 -3.18 -10.98 -39.34
CA GLU A 20 -4.07 -10.39 -40.37
C GLU A 20 -5.46 -11.06 -40.40
N ARG A 21 -5.50 -12.40 -40.28
CA ARG A 21 -6.76 -13.15 -40.25
C ARG A 21 -7.56 -12.87 -38.98
N ASP A 22 -6.91 -12.89 -37.82
CA ASP A 22 -7.59 -12.76 -36.53
C ASP A 22 -8.10 -11.34 -36.31
N ILE A 23 -7.31 -10.32 -36.70
CA ILE A 23 -7.76 -8.92 -36.74
C ILE A 23 -8.94 -8.75 -37.71
N ARG A 24 -8.92 -9.39 -38.89
CA ARG A 24 -10.02 -9.31 -39.85
C ARG A 24 -11.31 -9.90 -39.28
N LEU A 25 -11.26 -11.10 -38.71
CA LEU A 25 -12.42 -11.77 -38.10
C LEU A 25 -13.00 -10.94 -36.95
N PHE A 26 -12.15 -10.31 -36.14
CA PHE A 26 -12.57 -9.39 -35.09
C PHE A 26 -13.27 -8.14 -35.66
N LEU A 27 -12.67 -7.47 -36.65
CA LEU A 27 -13.26 -6.29 -37.30
C LEU A 27 -14.60 -6.62 -37.98
N GLU A 28 -14.68 -7.74 -38.70
CA GLU A 28 -15.91 -8.25 -39.32
C GLU A 28 -17.01 -8.51 -38.28
N HIS A 29 -16.65 -9.06 -37.12
CA HIS A 29 -17.60 -9.32 -36.03
C HIS A 29 -18.10 -8.03 -35.37
N GLU A 30 -17.19 -7.18 -34.88
CA GLU A 30 -17.53 -5.96 -34.15
C GLU A 30 -18.25 -4.95 -35.03
N LEU A 31 -17.79 -4.71 -36.26
CA LEU A 31 -18.44 -3.78 -37.18
C LEU A 31 -19.82 -4.31 -37.61
N ASN A 32 -20.02 -5.62 -37.78
CA ASN A 32 -21.36 -6.17 -38.01
C ASN A 32 -22.29 -6.01 -36.79
N THR A 33 -21.76 -6.06 -35.57
CA THR A 33 -22.52 -5.76 -34.35
C THR A 33 -22.91 -4.28 -34.28
N ILE A 34 -22.00 -3.36 -34.62
CA ILE A 34 -22.28 -1.92 -34.74
C ILE A 34 -23.32 -1.65 -35.84
N ARG A 35 -23.17 -2.28 -37.03
CA ARG A 35 -24.14 -2.19 -38.14
C ARG A 35 -25.56 -2.51 -37.70
N LYS A 36 -25.72 -3.58 -36.90
CA LYS A 36 -27.02 -3.98 -36.33
C LYS A 36 -27.52 -2.99 -35.28
N LYS A 37 -26.64 -2.47 -34.41
CA LYS A 37 -26.98 -1.49 -33.37
C LYS A 37 -27.55 -0.19 -33.98
N TYR A 38 -26.95 0.31 -35.06
CA TYR A 38 -27.34 1.57 -35.71
C TYR A 38 -28.25 1.39 -36.94
N THR A 39 -28.65 0.15 -37.28
CA THR A 39 -29.50 -0.17 -38.45
C THR A 39 -28.95 0.35 -39.79
N LEU A 40 -27.62 0.27 -39.95
CA LEU A 40 -26.91 0.78 -41.14
C LEU A 40 -27.10 -0.13 -42.36
N SER A 41 -26.77 0.39 -43.54
CA SER A 41 -26.85 -0.35 -44.82
C SER A 41 -26.18 -1.72 -44.76
N ALA A 42 -26.74 -2.69 -45.49
CA ALA A 42 -26.19 -4.04 -45.61
C ALA A 42 -24.76 -4.05 -46.18
N ASP A 43 -24.41 -3.06 -47.02
CA ASP A 43 -23.10 -2.89 -47.65
C ASP A 43 -22.05 -2.20 -46.74
N TRP A 44 -22.44 -1.76 -45.54
CA TRP A 44 -21.54 -1.16 -44.56
C TRP A 44 -21.00 -2.23 -43.59
N PRO A 45 -19.72 -2.20 -43.18
CA PRO A 45 -18.62 -1.48 -43.83
C PRO A 45 -18.23 -2.19 -45.14
N ALA A 46 -17.74 -1.44 -46.12
CA ALA A 46 -17.37 -2.02 -47.41
C ALA A 46 -16.12 -2.92 -47.29
N THR A 47 -16.01 -3.97 -48.10
CA THR A 47 -14.92 -4.97 -48.00
C THR A 47 -13.51 -4.37 -48.09
N HIS A 48 -13.34 -3.29 -48.87
CA HIS A 48 -12.07 -2.58 -48.96
C HIS A 48 -11.72 -1.83 -47.67
N GLN A 49 -12.72 -1.25 -46.98
CA GLN A 49 -12.53 -0.56 -45.70
C GLN A 49 -12.05 -1.54 -44.61
N ILE A 50 -12.60 -2.75 -44.57
CA ILE A 50 -12.12 -3.81 -43.66
C ILE A 50 -10.67 -4.18 -43.98
N ARG A 51 -10.30 -4.36 -45.25
CA ARG A 51 -8.91 -4.68 -45.65
C ARG A 51 -7.95 -3.57 -45.21
N ASP A 52 -8.28 -2.31 -45.50
CA ASP A 52 -7.42 -1.17 -45.19
C ASP A 52 -7.25 -1.00 -43.66
N LEU A 53 -8.31 -1.27 -42.88
CA LEU A 53 -8.25 -1.36 -41.41
C LEU A 53 -7.32 -2.48 -40.92
N VAL A 54 -7.36 -3.67 -41.54
CA VAL A 54 -6.45 -4.77 -41.20
C VAL A 54 -5.00 -4.38 -41.46
N GLU A 55 -4.70 -3.74 -42.60
CA GLU A 55 -3.35 -3.30 -42.94
C GLU A 55 -2.79 -2.27 -41.94
N LEU A 56 -3.61 -1.32 -41.49
CA LEU A 56 -3.25 -0.33 -40.46
C LEU A 56 -3.14 -0.95 -39.06
N ALA A 57 -3.97 -1.94 -38.75
CA ALA A 57 -4.01 -2.56 -37.42
C ALA A 57 -2.94 -3.63 -37.19
N VAL A 58 -2.24 -4.14 -38.22
CA VAL A 58 -1.24 -5.21 -38.04
C VAL A 58 0.13 -4.63 -37.59
N PRO A 59 0.77 -5.16 -36.53
CA PRO A 59 0.39 -6.32 -35.70
C PRO A 59 -0.38 -5.96 -34.41
N LEU A 60 -0.83 -4.72 -34.28
CA LEU A 60 -1.40 -4.11 -33.09
C LEU A 60 -2.93 -4.30 -33.00
N PHE A 61 -3.39 -5.44 -32.46
CA PHE A 61 -4.83 -5.70 -32.22
C PHE A 61 -5.57 -4.57 -31.47
N ILE A 62 -4.86 -3.85 -30.59
CA ILE A 62 -5.37 -2.65 -29.92
C ILE A 62 -5.85 -1.55 -30.86
N TYR A 63 -5.24 -1.39 -32.04
CA TYR A 63 -5.71 -0.45 -33.06
C TYR A 63 -7.14 -0.78 -33.47
N ALA A 64 -7.37 -2.03 -33.90
CA ALA A 64 -8.69 -2.50 -34.32
C ALA A 64 -9.72 -2.35 -33.20
N ALA A 65 -9.38 -2.76 -31.97
CA ALA A 65 -10.28 -2.63 -30.81
C ALA A 65 -10.60 -1.16 -30.47
N THR A 66 -9.63 -0.25 -30.59
CA THR A 66 -9.85 1.19 -30.34
C THR A 66 -10.74 1.81 -31.42
N VAL A 67 -10.53 1.46 -32.69
CA VAL A 67 -11.37 1.92 -33.81
C VAL A 67 -12.80 1.40 -33.69
N CYS A 68 -13.01 0.10 -33.42
CA CYS A 68 -14.36 -0.44 -33.22
C CYS A 68 -15.09 0.24 -32.06
N ARG A 69 -14.44 0.44 -30.91
CA ARG A 69 -15.03 1.19 -29.78
C ARG A 69 -15.34 2.64 -30.10
N TYR A 70 -14.53 3.29 -30.94
CA TYR A 70 -14.77 4.66 -31.38
C TYR A 70 -15.99 4.75 -32.31
N VAL A 71 -16.04 3.93 -33.37
CA VAL A 71 -17.15 3.89 -34.33
C VAL A 71 -18.46 3.41 -33.68
N GLY A 72 -18.38 2.53 -32.68
CA GLY A 72 -19.55 2.03 -31.94
C GLY A 72 -20.02 2.90 -30.76
N ALA A 73 -19.37 4.03 -30.49
CA ALA A 73 -19.71 4.90 -29.36
C ALA A 73 -20.96 5.75 -29.65
N ASP A 74 -21.82 5.95 -28.65
CA ASP A 74 -23.07 6.72 -28.78
C ASP A 74 -22.86 8.22 -29.11
N SER A 75 -21.62 8.70 -29.07
CA SER A 75 -21.22 10.05 -29.46
C SER A 75 -20.67 10.17 -30.89
N SER A 76 -20.64 9.08 -31.67
CA SER A 76 -20.20 9.05 -33.07
C SER A 76 -21.36 8.58 -33.95
N ASP A 77 -21.60 9.29 -35.06
CA ASP A 77 -22.48 8.80 -36.12
C ASP A 77 -21.66 7.93 -37.11
N PRO A 78 -21.95 6.63 -37.26
CA PRO A 78 -21.20 5.76 -38.17
C PRO A 78 -21.32 6.14 -39.66
N GLU A 79 -22.30 6.97 -40.04
CA GLU A 79 -22.49 7.47 -41.41
C GLU A 79 -21.73 8.80 -41.65
N GLU A 80 -21.70 9.72 -40.68
CA GLU A 80 -20.89 10.96 -40.80
C GLU A 80 -19.38 10.73 -40.65
N TYR A 81 -18.97 9.66 -39.96
CA TYR A 81 -17.56 9.35 -39.69
C TYR A 81 -17.07 8.12 -40.48
N PRO A 82 -16.89 8.22 -41.81
CA PRO A 82 -16.44 7.11 -42.62
C PRO A 82 -15.02 6.67 -42.23
N ILE A 83 -14.77 5.36 -42.35
CA ILE A 83 -13.46 4.70 -42.17
C ILE A 83 -12.34 5.39 -42.96
N ASN A 84 -12.68 6.12 -44.02
CA ASN A 84 -11.79 6.92 -44.85
C ASN A 84 -11.01 8.01 -44.08
N VAL A 85 -11.49 8.52 -42.93
CA VAL A 85 -10.73 9.50 -42.11
C VAL A 85 -9.46 8.87 -41.50
N LEU A 86 -9.36 7.54 -41.44
CA LEU A 86 -8.18 6.80 -40.99
C LEU A 86 -7.05 6.79 -42.04
N GLN A 87 -7.32 7.22 -43.28
CA GLN A 87 -6.38 7.15 -44.41
C GLN A 87 -5.34 8.29 -44.45
N HIS A 88 -5.21 9.12 -43.42
CA HIS A 88 -4.20 10.20 -43.39
C HIS A 88 -2.86 9.73 -42.78
N PRO A 89 -1.78 9.61 -43.57
CA PRO A 89 -0.51 9.07 -43.08
C PRO A 89 0.51 10.18 -42.80
N LYS A 90 1.02 10.22 -41.56
CA LYS A 90 2.41 10.51 -41.15
C LYS A 90 2.44 11.03 -39.70
N PHE A 91 2.77 10.14 -38.75
CA PHE A 91 3.21 10.54 -37.42
C PHE A 91 4.56 9.90 -37.08
N ILE A 92 5.36 10.62 -36.29
CA ILE A 92 6.83 10.55 -36.33
C ILE A 92 7.41 9.50 -35.36
N PHE A 93 6.61 8.99 -34.40
CA PHE A 93 7.16 8.29 -33.22
C PHE A 93 6.77 6.82 -33.07
N SER A 94 5.50 6.42 -33.22
CA SER A 94 5.08 5.03 -33.07
C SER A 94 3.80 4.71 -33.85
N PRO A 95 3.63 3.48 -34.40
CA PRO A 95 2.35 3.04 -34.97
C PRO A 95 1.19 3.03 -33.95
N LEU A 96 1.49 2.88 -32.66
CA LEU A 96 0.51 3.00 -31.57
C LEU A 96 -0.07 4.42 -31.43
N ASP A 97 0.58 5.44 -32.00
CA ASP A 97 0.15 6.84 -31.87
C ASP A 97 -1.04 7.18 -32.76
N GLN A 98 -1.20 6.49 -33.89
CA GLN A 98 -2.23 6.80 -34.88
C GLN A 98 -3.67 6.70 -34.33
N PRO A 99 -4.12 5.60 -33.68
CA PRO A 99 -5.51 5.49 -33.24
C PRO A 99 -5.85 6.50 -32.14
N TYR A 100 -4.90 6.80 -31.24
CA TYR A 100 -5.10 7.81 -30.20
C TYR A 100 -5.12 9.22 -30.77
N SER A 101 -4.23 9.55 -31.70
CA SER A 101 -4.19 10.87 -32.34
C SER A 101 -5.49 11.16 -33.11
N LEU A 102 -6.07 10.15 -33.78
CA LEU A 102 -7.37 10.28 -34.43
C LEU A 102 -8.49 10.62 -33.43
N VAL A 103 -8.66 9.78 -32.40
CA VAL A 103 -9.71 9.95 -31.37
C VAL A 103 -9.61 11.33 -30.74
N LEU A 104 -8.40 11.80 -30.42
CA LEU A 104 -8.18 13.07 -29.76
C LEU A 104 -8.35 14.29 -30.69
N ASN A 105 -7.87 14.21 -31.94
CA ASN A 105 -8.08 15.29 -32.93
C ASN A 105 -9.56 15.49 -33.26
N GLN A 106 -10.36 14.41 -33.29
CA GLN A 106 -11.81 14.50 -33.51
C GLN A 106 -12.51 15.33 -32.42
N LEU A 107 -12.07 15.24 -31.16
CA LEU A 107 -12.59 16.09 -30.08
C LEU A 107 -12.31 17.59 -30.29
N LEU A 108 -11.35 17.96 -31.15
CA LEU A 108 -11.07 19.36 -31.54
C LEU A 108 -11.82 19.80 -32.80
N GLY A 109 -12.30 18.86 -33.64
CA GLY A 109 -12.79 19.14 -34.99
C GLY A 109 -14.01 20.07 -35.06
N GLY A 110 -14.83 20.11 -34.00
CA GLY A 110 -16.01 20.97 -33.88
C GLY A 110 -15.85 22.23 -33.01
N LYS A 111 -14.62 22.63 -32.62
CA LYS A 111 -14.37 23.78 -31.73
C LYS A 111 -13.80 24.99 -32.47
N GLU A 112 -14.22 26.20 -32.09
CA GLU A 112 -13.54 27.44 -32.52
C GLU A 112 -12.09 27.48 -32.02
N GLU A 113 -11.17 28.10 -32.79
CA GLU A 113 -9.76 28.24 -32.40
C GLU A 113 -9.56 28.86 -31.01
N ARG A 114 -10.43 29.81 -30.61
CA ARG A 114 -10.38 30.45 -29.29
C ARG A 114 -10.68 29.49 -28.13
N ASP A 115 -11.49 28.46 -28.37
CA ASP A 115 -11.91 27.49 -27.35
C ASP A 115 -11.00 26.25 -27.30
N LYS A 116 -10.15 26.04 -28.33
CA LYS A 116 -9.27 24.87 -28.42
C LYS A 116 -8.24 24.83 -27.29
N GLU A 117 -7.50 25.91 -27.03
CA GLU A 117 -6.43 25.88 -26.02
C GLU A 117 -6.96 25.81 -24.57
N PRO A 118 -8.02 26.55 -24.16
CA PRO A 118 -8.65 26.34 -22.85
C PRO A 118 -9.15 24.90 -22.65
N TRP A 119 -9.72 24.30 -23.70
CA TRP A 119 -10.15 22.90 -23.66
C TRP A 119 -8.97 21.92 -23.59
N LEU A 120 -7.91 22.15 -24.37
CA LEU A 120 -6.68 21.35 -24.33
C LEU A 120 -5.99 21.43 -22.98
N GLN A 121 -5.95 22.60 -22.34
CA GLN A 121 -5.41 22.73 -20.99
C GLN A 121 -6.24 21.93 -19.97
N ALA A 122 -7.57 22.03 -20.01
CA ALA A 122 -8.45 21.23 -19.16
C ALA A 122 -8.30 19.71 -19.42
N PHE A 123 -8.10 19.30 -20.67
CA PHE A 123 -7.79 17.92 -21.04
C PHE A 123 -6.46 17.46 -20.46
N ARG A 124 -5.38 18.23 -20.66
CA ARG A 124 -4.03 17.91 -20.14
C ARG A 124 -4.03 17.81 -18.61
N GLU A 125 -4.81 18.63 -17.92
CA GLU A 125 -4.93 18.57 -16.46
C GLU A 125 -5.76 17.38 -15.99
N LEU A 126 -6.94 17.13 -16.57
CA LEU A 126 -7.80 16.03 -16.15
C LEU A 126 -7.29 14.65 -16.59
N VAL A 127 -7.08 14.47 -17.89
CA VAL A 127 -6.66 13.18 -18.47
C VAL A 127 -5.20 12.89 -18.14
N GLY A 128 -4.36 13.94 -18.09
CA GLY A 128 -3.01 13.84 -17.55
C GLY A 128 -3.02 13.33 -16.10
N SER A 129 -3.87 13.89 -15.24
CA SER A 129 -4.03 13.36 -13.88
C SER A 129 -4.45 11.88 -13.89
N ILE A 130 -5.47 11.50 -14.67
CA ILE A 130 -5.97 10.11 -14.75
C ILE A 130 -4.87 9.12 -15.14
N VAL A 131 -4.01 9.43 -16.11
CA VAL A 131 -2.91 8.53 -16.52
C VAL A 131 -1.71 8.54 -15.55
N THR A 132 -1.66 9.51 -14.64
CA THR A 132 -0.60 9.70 -13.63
C THR A 132 -1.01 9.20 -12.24
N LEU A 133 -2.28 8.85 -12.01
CA LEU A 133 -2.73 8.27 -10.74
C LEU A 133 -2.10 6.87 -10.48
N GLU A 134 -1.52 6.69 -9.29
CA GLU A 134 -1.04 5.39 -8.77
C GLU A 134 -2.16 4.34 -8.58
N SER A 135 -3.40 4.79 -8.44
CA SER A 135 -4.59 3.95 -8.24
C SER A 135 -5.81 4.68 -8.81
N PRO A 136 -6.65 4.03 -9.62
CA PRO A 136 -7.71 4.70 -10.37
C PRO A 136 -8.82 5.20 -9.44
N LEU A 137 -9.28 6.44 -9.67
CA LEU A 137 -10.35 7.09 -8.90
C LEU A 137 -11.67 7.16 -9.66
N SER A 138 -12.77 7.24 -8.92
CA SER A 138 -14.10 7.50 -9.47
C SER A 138 -14.23 8.95 -9.96
N ILE A 139 -15.25 9.24 -10.78
CA ILE A 139 -15.55 10.60 -11.23
C ILE A 139 -15.76 11.54 -10.02
N ALA A 140 -16.40 11.05 -8.96
CA ALA A 140 -16.67 11.82 -7.76
C ALA A 140 -15.37 12.16 -7.00
N SER A 141 -14.56 11.14 -6.68
CA SER A 141 -13.30 11.30 -5.95
C SER A 141 -12.25 12.09 -6.73
N LEU A 142 -12.18 11.89 -8.05
CA LEU A 142 -11.28 12.66 -8.93
C LEU A 142 -11.66 14.15 -8.99
N ALA A 143 -12.97 14.46 -9.05
CA ALA A 143 -13.46 15.83 -9.03
C ALA A 143 -13.08 16.56 -7.73
N ILE A 144 -13.21 15.88 -6.59
CA ILE A 144 -12.83 16.43 -5.27
C ILE A 144 -11.31 16.63 -5.20
N LEU A 145 -10.51 15.62 -5.55
CA LEU A 145 -9.04 15.71 -5.54
C LEU A 145 -8.52 16.85 -6.42
N LEU A 146 -9.04 17.01 -7.64
CA LEU A 146 -8.62 18.07 -8.57
C LEU A 146 -9.26 19.44 -8.29
N GLN A 147 -10.22 19.51 -7.36
CA GLN A 147 -11.03 20.70 -7.03
C GLN A 147 -11.81 21.27 -8.23
N VAL A 148 -12.44 20.38 -9.00
CA VAL A 148 -13.28 20.70 -10.15
C VAL A 148 -14.70 20.15 -9.97
N ARG A 149 -15.69 20.65 -10.72
CA ARG A 149 -17.06 20.13 -10.63
C ARG A 149 -17.16 18.76 -11.33
N GLN A 150 -17.90 17.81 -10.75
CA GLN A 150 -18.14 16.49 -11.36
C GLN A 150 -18.70 16.59 -12.80
N THR A 151 -19.56 17.58 -13.07
CA THR A 151 -20.09 17.83 -14.42
C THR A 151 -19.02 18.27 -15.43
N GLN A 152 -17.98 18.97 -14.98
CA GLN A 152 -16.82 19.33 -15.82
C GLN A 152 -15.97 18.10 -16.13
N VAL A 153 -15.77 17.20 -15.16
CA VAL A 153 -15.11 15.90 -15.37
C VAL A 153 -15.89 15.07 -16.40
N GLN A 154 -17.19 14.86 -16.20
CA GLN A 154 -18.05 14.12 -17.13
C GLN A 154 -18.04 14.71 -18.54
N HIS A 155 -18.12 16.04 -18.67
CA HIS A 155 -18.07 16.71 -19.96
C HIS A 155 -16.73 16.54 -20.67
N GLN A 156 -15.61 16.60 -19.94
CA GLN A 156 -14.26 16.43 -20.51
C GLN A 156 -13.94 14.98 -20.87
N LEU A 157 -14.56 14.00 -20.19
CA LEU A 157 -14.41 12.58 -20.52
C LEU A 157 -15.38 12.10 -21.62
N LYS A 158 -16.39 12.91 -21.99
CA LYS A 158 -17.32 12.60 -23.08
C LYS A 158 -16.54 12.42 -24.39
N GLY A 159 -16.74 11.27 -25.04
CA GLY A 159 -16.04 10.88 -26.26
C GLY A 159 -14.70 10.16 -26.06
N LEU A 160 -14.23 9.98 -24.81
CA LEU A 160 -13.02 9.18 -24.50
C LEU A 160 -13.31 7.70 -24.19
N HIS A 161 -14.55 7.22 -24.33
CA HIS A 161 -14.94 5.82 -24.06
C HIS A 161 -14.20 4.78 -24.92
N SER A 162 -13.58 5.19 -26.04
CA SER A 162 -12.74 4.32 -26.88
C SER A 162 -11.36 4.03 -26.28
N VAL A 163 -10.89 4.86 -25.35
CA VAL A 163 -9.55 4.80 -24.72
C VAL A 163 -9.59 4.67 -23.19
N LEU A 164 -10.68 5.10 -22.56
CA LEU A 164 -10.96 5.01 -21.12
C LEU A 164 -12.20 4.17 -20.87
N SER A 165 -12.13 3.27 -19.88
CA SER A 165 -13.31 2.71 -19.24
C SER A 165 -13.87 3.75 -18.28
N ILE A 166 -15.01 4.34 -18.66
CA ILE A 166 -15.74 5.35 -17.89
C ILE A 166 -17.06 4.72 -17.45
N PRO A 167 -17.21 4.32 -16.17
CA PRO A 167 -18.43 3.69 -15.67
C PRO A 167 -19.58 4.69 -15.49
N ASP A 168 -20.82 4.23 -15.66
CA ASP A 168 -22.02 5.01 -15.34
C ASP A 168 -22.26 5.14 -13.82
N HIS A 169 -21.79 4.16 -13.05
CA HIS A 169 -21.86 4.18 -11.58
C HIS A 169 -20.83 5.14 -11.01
N LYS A 170 -21.31 6.13 -10.23
CA LYS A 170 -20.51 7.26 -9.71
C LYS A 170 -19.30 6.86 -8.86
N ASP A 171 -19.35 5.71 -8.22
CA ASP A 171 -18.33 5.21 -7.29
C ASP A 171 -17.32 4.26 -7.97
N ALA A 172 -17.62 3.79 -9.18
CA ALA A 172 -16.72 2.92 -9.92
C ALA A 172 -15.58 3.76 -10.55
N PRO A 173 -14.31 3.30 -10.47
CA PRO A 173 -13.18 4.11 -10.88
C PRO A 173 -12.94 4.10 -12.39
N ILE A 174 -12.51 5.25 -12.91
CA ILE A 174 -12.12 5.44 -14.31
C ILE A 174 -10.83 4.67 -14.54
N ARG A 175 -10.77 3.83 -15.57
CA ARG A 175 -9.57 3.02 -15.89
C ARG A 175 -9.11 3.25 -17.31
N LEU A 176 -7.80 3.13 -17.54
CA LEU A 176 -7.26 3.06 -18.91
C LEU A 176 -7.66 1.72 -19.51
N LEU A 177 -8.10 1.69 -20.77
CA LEU A 177 -8.32 0.42 -21.48
C LEU A 177 -6.99 -0.27 -21.84
N HIS A 178 -5.89 0.48 -21.91
CA HIS A 178 -4.55 -0.06 -22.10
C HIS A 178 -3.47 0.93 -21.66
N LEU A 179 -2.31 0.42 -21.23
CA LEU A 179 -1.19 1.24 -20.74
C LEU A 179 -0.56 2.12 -21.83
N SER A 180 -0.56 1.70 -23.10
CA SER A 180 0.00 2.49 -24.21
C SER A 180 -0.69 3.85 -24.43
N PHE A 181 -1.90 4.07 -23.89
CA PHE A 181 -2.51 5.40 -23.92
C PHE A 181 -1.81 6.38 -22.95
N ARG A 182 -1.38 5.91 -21.78
CA ARG A 182 -0.50 6.68 -20.87
C ARG A 182 0.83 6.98 -21.55
N GLU A 183 1.47 5.97 -22.12
CA GLU A 183 2.74 6.12 -22.84
C GLU A 183 2.61 7.14 -23.98
N PHE A 184 1.54 7.06 -24.76
CA PHE A 184 1.23 8.00 -25.84
C PHE A 184 1.23 9.47 -25.38
N LEU A 185 0.56 9.77 -24.25
CA LEU A 185 0.40 11.14 -23.74
C LEU A 185 1.67 11.67 -23.05
N VAL A 186 2.39 10.82 -22.31
CA VAL A 186 3.52 11.23 -21.46
C VAL A 186 4.85 11.28 -22.22
N TYR A 187 5.00 10.54 -23.32
CA TYR A 187 6.29 10.35 -23.99
C TYR A 187 7.07 11.64 -24.29
N ARG A 188 8.19 11.84 -23.57
CA ARG A 188 8.96 13.10 -23.52
C ARG A 188 9.34 13.66 -24.90
N ARG A 189 9.60 12.83 -25.92
CA ARG A 189 9.96 13.33 -27.27
C ARG A 189 8.81 14.06 -27.98
N LYS A 190 7.57 13.97 -27.50
CA LYS A 190 6.40 14.72 -28.00
C LYS A 190 6.24 16.11 -27.37
N GLN A 191 7.10 16.50 -26.41
CA GLN A 191 7.10 17.83 -25.83
C GLN A 191 7.25 18.89 -26.93
N GLY A 192 6.26 19.80 -27.05
CA GLY A 192 6.21 20.80 -28.11
C GLY A 192 5.81 20.30 -29.50
N GLN A 193 5.47 19.01 -29.66
CA GLN A 193 5.08 18.39 -30.94
C GLN A 193 3.68 17.78 -30.95
N SER A 194 3.15 17.40 -29.78
CA SER A 194 1.75 16.97 -29.63
C SER A 194 0.97 17.96 -28.79
N LEU A 195 -0.20 18.39 -29.29
CA LEU A 195 -1.14 19.25 -28.55
C LEU A 195 -1.65 18.60 -27.26
N PHE A 196 -1.63 17.26 -27.20
CA PHE A 196 -2.14 16.45 -26.08
C PHE A 196 -1.03 15.96 -25.15
N TRP A 197 0.23 16.36 -25.37
CA TRP A 197 1.33 15.91 -24.51
C TRP A 197 1.14 16.40 -23.06
N VAL A 198 1.42 15.49 -22.11
CA VAL A 198 1.31 15.71 -20.67
C VAL A 198 2.70 15.73 -20.05
N ASP A 199 3.04 16.82 -19.37
CA ASP A 199 4.22 16.88 -18.51
C ASP A 199 3.94 16.07 -17.22
N GLU A 200 4.40 14.81 -17.21
CA GLU A 200 4.29 13.90 -16.08
C GLU A 200 4.89 14.47 -14.78
N LYS A 201 6.04 15.16 -14.83
CA LYS A 201 6.65 15.74 -13.61
C LYS A 201 5.80 16.88 -13.05
N SER A 202 5.32 17.77 -13.94
CA SER A 202 4.41 18.86 -13.56
C SER A 202 3.07 18.32 -13.05
N THR A 203 2.59 17.21 -13.62
CA THR A 203 1.35 16.55 -13.19
C THR A 203 1.51 15.91 -11.82
N HIS A 204 2.58 15.16 -11.56
CA HIS A 204 2.92 14.65 -10.23
C HIS A 204 3.06 15.78 -9.21
N LYS A 205 3.73 16.88 -9.54
CA LYS A 205 3.81 18.07 -8.68
C LYS A 205 2.42 18.60 -8.31
N LYS A 206 1.54 18.81 -9.30
CA LYS A 206 0.16 19.26 -9.07
C LYS A 206 -0.61 18.27 -8.19
N LEU A 207 -0.52 16.97 -8.46
CA LEU A 207 -1.18 15.92 -7.68
C LEU A 207 -0.69 15.89 -6.23
N ALA A 208 0.62 16.02 -5.99
CA ALA A 208 1.17 16.12 -4.63
C ALA A 208 0.60 17.34 -3.88
N SER A 209 0.61 18.53 -4.49
CA SER A 209 0.01 19.73 -3.90
C SER A 209 -1.49 19.55 -3.61
N ARG A 210 -2.26 18.98 -4.55
CA ARG A 210 -3.69 18.69 -4.36
C ARG A 210 -3.95 17.69 -3.23
N CYS A 211 -3.12 16.66 -3.07
CA CYS A 211 -3.23 15.72 -1.96
C CYS A 211 -2.98 16.43 -0.60
N LEU A 212 -1.95 17.26 -0.52
CA LEU A 212 -1.63 18.05 0.68
C LEU A 212 -2.74 19.06 1.02
N GLU A 213 -3.29 19.76 0.02
CA GLU A 213 -4.45 20.66 0.16
C GLU A 213 -5.70 19.92 0.66
N LEU A 214 -6.04 18.78 0.06
CA LEU A 214 -7.19 17.96 0.45
C LEU A 214 -7.06 17.45 1.90
N MET A 215 -5.88 16.95 2.27
CA MET A 215 -5.61 16.49 3.63
C MET A 215 -5.58 17.63 4.66
N SER A 216 -5.21 18.85 4.27
CA SER A 216 -5.14 20.02 5.17
C SER A 216 -6.46 20.83 5.25
N GLY A 217 -7.40 20.56 4.33
CA GLY A 217 -8.60 21.35 4.12
C GLY A 217 -9.76 21.07 5.09
N LEU A 218 -10.85 21.80 4.89
CA LEU A 218 -12.10 21.58 5.63
C LEU A 218 -12.67 20.20 5.27
N GLY A 219 -12.79 19.31 6.27
CA GLY A 219 -13.17 17.91 6.07
C GLY A 219 -12.00 16.96 5.81
N GLY A 220 -10.76 17.46 5.77
CA GLY A 220 -9.54 16.66 5.68
C GLY A 220 -9.14 15.99 7.00
N LEU A 221 -7.83 15.81 7.18
CA LEU A 221 -7.23 15.10 8.32
C LEU A 221 -7.33 15.89 9.62
N ARG A 222 -7.92 15.25 10.64
CA ARG A 222 -8.08 15.73 12.02
C ARG A 222 -7.79 14.59 13.00
N GLN A 223 -7.62 14.92 14.27
CA GLN A 223 -7.56 13.93 15.34
C GLN A 223 -8.93 13.27 15.48
N ASP A 224 -8.93 11.95 15.69
CA ASP A 224 -10.12 11.12 15.80
C ASP A 224 -11.03 11.22 14.56
N MET A 225 -10.48 10.74 13.44
CA MET A 225 -11.19 10.67 12.16
C MET A 225 -12.52 9.91 12.27
N CYS A 226 -12.58 8.88 13.12
CA CYS A 226 -13.73 8.00 13.28
C CYS A 226 -14.70 8.41 14.40
N GLY A 227 -14.41 9.43 15.21
CA GLY A 227 -15.28 9.88 16.31
C GLY A 227 -15.48 8.80 17.38
N LEU A 228 -14.40 8.12 17.76
CA LEU A 228 -14.45 6.91 18.59
C LEU A 228 -14.90 7.22 20.03
N SER A 229 -15.58 6.25 20.64
CA SER A 229 -16.14 6.37 22.00
C SER A 229 -15.09 6.50 23.12
N GLY A 230 -13.80 6.28 22.81
CA GLY A 230 -12.70 6.52 23.75
C GLY A 230 -11.33 6.21 23.17
N PHE A 231 -10.29 6.78 23.79
CA PHE A 231 -8.89 6.71 23.33
C PHE A 231 -8.25 5.31 23.39
N GLY A 232 -8.96 4.33 23.97
CA GLY A 232 -8.52 2.95 24.17
C GLY A 232 -9.09 1.93 23.17
N VAL A 233 -9.83 2.38 22.16
CA VAL A 233 -10.40 1.52 21.11
C VAL A 233 -9.28 0.98 20.22
N LEU A 234 -9.27 -0.34 19.98
CA LEU A 234 -8.29 -0.99 19.11
C LEU A 234 -8.69 -0.86 17.64
N ARG A 235 -7.72 -0.87 16.71
CA ARG A 235 -8.03 -0.91 15.27
C ARG A 235 -8.84 -2.14 14.87
N SER A 236 -8.69 -3.25 15.56
CA SER A 236 -9.48 -4.48 15.38
C SER A 236 -10.94 -4.35 15.85
N GLU A 237 -11.27 -3.34 16.67
CA GLU A 237 -12.62 -3.08 17.20
C GLU A 237 -13.37 -2.02 16.37
N ILE A 238 -12.71 -1.37 15.42
CA ILE A 238 -13.30 -0.38 14.50
C ILE A 238 -13.78 -1.09 13.24
N ASP A 239 -15.08 -0.99 12.97
CA ASP A 239 -15.71 -1.49 11.75
C ASP A 239 -15.20 -0.76 10.50
N ASP A 240 -14.98 -1.51 9.41
CA ASP A 240 -14.41 -0.97 8.17
C ASP A 240 -15.40 -0.06 7.42
N GLY A 241 -16.72 -0.20 7.64
CA GLY A 241 -17.74 0.73 7.16
C GLY A 241 -17.65 2.09 7.87
N THR A 242 -17.36 2.11 9.17
CA THR A 242 -17.06 3.33 9.93
C THR A 242 -15.83 4.02 9.34
N VAL A 243 -14.74 3.28 9.11
CA VAL A 243 -13.52 3.80 8.47
C VAL A 243 -13.83 4.37 7.07
N ALA A 244 -14.62 3.68 6.25
CA ALA A 244 -15.01 4.15 4.92
C ALA A 244 -15.87 5.42 4.94
N SER A 245 -16.71 5.60 5.98
CA SER A 245 -17.52 6.82 6.17
C SER A 245 -16.71 8.04 6.65
N SER A 246 -15.56 7.81 7.28
CA SER A 246 -14.68 8.86 7.80
C SER A 246 -13.49 9.17 6.89
N LEU A 247 -13.01 8.20 6.12
CA LEU A 247 -11.90 8.32 5.18
C LEU A 247 -12.41 7.98 3.77
N PHE A 248 -12.95 8.99 3.09
CA PHE A 248 -13.44 8.88 1.71
C PHE A 248 -12.32 8.46 0.73
N PRO A 249 -12.64 7.85 -0.43
CA PRO A 249 -11.64 7.26 -1.32
C PRO A 249 -10.54 8.24 -1.79
N GLU A 250 -10.89 9.50 -2.07
CA GLU A 250 -9.94 10.56 -2.42
C GLU A 250 -9.00 10.93 -1.27
N LEU A 251 -9.47 10.89 -0.02
CA LEU A 251 -8.66 11.19 1.15
C LEU A 251 -7.73 10.01 1.48
N GLN A 252 -8.20 8.77 1.33
CA GLN A 252 -7.34 7.59 1.41
C GLN A 252 -6.27 7.59 0.29
N TYR A 253 -6.65 7.98 -0.93
CA TYR A 253 -5.71 8.14 -2.04
C TYR A 253 -4.63 9.16 -1.71
N ALA A 254 -5.04 10.35 -1.25
CA ALA A 254 -4.12 11.40 -0.84
C ALA A 254 -3.16 10.89 0.25
N CYS A 255 -3.67 10.23 1.30
CA CYS A 255 -2.84 9.66 2.37
C CYS A 255 -1.79 8.66 1.87
N ARG A 256 -2.16 7.78 0.93
CA ARG A 256 -1.28 6.72 0.40
C ARG A 256 -0.19 7.25 -0.55
N TYR A 257 -0.54 8.19 -1.44
CA TYR A 257 0.25 8.45 -2.65
C TYR A 257 0.88 9.84 -2.76
N TRP A 258 0.59 10.76 -1.84
CA TRP A 258 1.15 12.13 -1.90
C TRP A 258 2.69 12.15 -1.93
N ILE A 259 3.34 11.25 -1.19
CA ILE A 259 4.80 11.11 -1.15
C ILE A 259 5.35 10.54 -2.45
N SER A 260 4.67 9.55 -3.06
CA SER A 260 5.07 8.99 -4.37
C SER A 260 5.07 10.08 -5.44
N HIS A 261 4.00 10.88 -5.49
CA HIS A 261 3.89 12.03 -6.38
C HIS A 261 4.96 13.09 -6.11
N LEU A 262 5.28 13.39 -4.84
CA LEU A 262 6.34 14.33 -4.51
C LEU A 262 7.70 13.85 -5.02
N ILE A 263 8.05 12.57 -4.81
CA ILE A 263 9.31 11.97 -5.29
C ILE A 263 9.37 11.97 -6.83
N GLN A 264 8.30 11.55 -7.51
CA GLN A 264 8.24 11.49 -8.97
C GLN A 264 8.25 12.88 -9.64
N SER A 265 7.80 13.92 -8.93
CA SER A 265 7.95 15.32 -9.39
C SER A 265 9.41 15.80 -9.45
N GLN A 266 10.32 15.09 -8.78
CA GLN A 266 11.74 15.44 -8.60
C GLN A 266 11.97 16.81 -7.95
N GLN A 267 11.02 17.30 -7.15
CA GLN A 267 11.26 18.42 -6.24
C GLN A 267 12.00 17.92 -5.00
N GLY A 268 13.16 18.50 -4.71
CA GLY A 268 13.75 18.41 -3.38
C GLY A 268 12.87 19.16 -2.37
N MET A 269 12.76 18.62 -1.16
CA MET A 269 12.13 19.34 -0.05
C MET A 269 12.96 20.57 0.31
N LEU A 270 12.27 21.67 0.62
CA LEU A 270 12.88 22.90 1.12
C LEU A 270 12.27 23.22 2.49
N ASP A 271 13.10 23.62 3.45
CA ASP A 271 12.61 24.01 4.77
C ASP A 271 11.59 25.16 4.65
N GLY A 272 10.41 24.96 5.25
CA GLY A 272 9.29 25.89 5.14
C GLY A 272 8.40 25.72 3.91
N ASP A 273 8.62 24.71 3.07
CA ASP A 273 7.70 24.38 1.98
C ASP A 273 6.34 23.82 2.48
N THR A 274 5.40 23.62 1.55
CA THR A 274 4.06 23.09 1.85
C THR A 274 4.09 21.70 2.49
N THR A 275 5.10 20.89 2.18
CA THR A 275 5.27 19.55 2.74
C THR A 275 5.76 19.62 4.18
N HIS A 276 6.75 20.47 4.45
CA HIS A 276 7.26 20.71 5.80
C HIS A 276 6.14 21.26 6.71
N LEU A 277 5.37 22.26 6.24
CA LEU A 277 4.21 22.79 6.97
C LEU A 277 3.12 21.74 7.20
N PHE A 278 2.85 20.88 6.21
CA PHE A 278 1.92 19.76 6.37
C PHE A 278 2.40 18.79 7.45
N LEU A 279 3.66 18.37 7.43
CA LEU A 279 4.21 17.45 8.44
C LEU A 279 4.21 18.08 9.84
N GLN A 280 4.52 19.37 9.97
CA GLN A 280 4.48 20.06 11.26
C GLN A 280 3.07 20.08 11.89
N LYS A 281 2.01 20.17 11.09
CA LYS A 281 0.62 20.31 11.59
C LYS A 281 -0.20 19.02 11.54
N HIS A 282 0.04 18.16 10.56
CA HIS A 282 -0.81 17.00 10.24
C HIS A 282 -0.09 15.65 10.23
N LEU A 283 1.19 15.54 10.59
CA LEU A 283 1.90 14.25 10.68
C LEU A 283 1.13 13.22 11.53
N LEU A 284 0.67 13.59 12.73
CA LEU A 284 -0.06 12.66 13.60
C LEU A 284 -1.41 12.26 13.00
N HIS A 285 -2.14 13.21 12.41
CA HIS A 285 -3.42 12.95 11.74
C HIS A 285 -3.26 12.03 10.51
N TRP A 286 -2.15 12.16 9.78
CA TRP A 286 -1.80 11.28 8.67
C TRP A 286 -1.40 9.89 9.16
N LEU A 287 -0.64 9.79 10.24
CA LEU A 287 -0.29 8.50 10.86
C LEU A 287 -1.53 7.78 11.44
N GLU A 288 -2.50 8.51 12.04
CA GLU A 288 -3.80 7.97 12.43
C GLU A 288 -4.56 7.43 11.21
N ALA A 289 -4.68 8.21 10.13
CA ALA A 289 -5.35 7.77 8.91
C ALA A 289 -4.68 6.54 8.28
N MET A 290 -3.35 6.50 8.21
CA MET A 290 -2.60 5.34 7.70
C MET A 290 -2.75 4.10 8.60
N SER A 291 -2.86 4.29 9.93
CA SER A 291 -3.21 3.23 10.89
C SER A 291 -4.63 2.69 10.65
N LEU A 292 -5.62 3.57 10.51
CA LEU A 292 -7.01 3.21 10.19
C LEU A 292 -7.13 2.45 8.85
N VAL A 293 -6.32 2.82 7.86
CA VAL A 293 -6.25 2.16 6.55
C VAL A 293 -5.39 0.87 6.56
N ARG A 294 -4.77 0.53 7.71
CA ARG A 294 -3.89 -0.64 7.91
C ARG A 294 -2.60 -0.61 7.07
N GLU A 295 -2.08 0.58 6.78
CA GLU A 295 -0.88 0.81 5.97
C GLU A 295 0.22 1.59 6.71
N SER A 296 0.17 1.65 8.05
CA SER A 296 1.17 2.32 8.90
C SER A 296 2.60 1.77 8.74
N SER A 297 2.75 0.52 8.28
CA SER A 297 4.04 -0.05 7.84
C SER A 297 4.75 0.77 6.77
N LYS A 298 3.98 1.24 5.76
CA LYS A 298 4.53 2.02 4.64
C LYS A 298 5.04 3.38 5.09
N CYS A 299 4.51 3.93 6.20
CA CYS A 299 4.91 5.24 6.71
C CYS A 299 6.41 5.32 7.04
N VAL A 300 7.06 4.21 7.43
CA VAL A 300 8.51 4.18 7.66
C VAL A 300 9.26 4.47 6.35
N HIS A 301 9.09 3.64 5.32
CA HIS A 301 9.72 3.83 4.02
C HIS A 301 9.39 5.18 3.38
N LEU A 302 8.14 5.63 3.50
CA LEU A 302 7.70 6.90 2.95
C LEU A 302 8.38 8.10 3.64
N LEU A 303 8.54 8.08 4.97
CA LEU A 303 9.24 9.14 5.71
C LEU A 303 10.77 9.07 5.53
N ASP A 304 11.34 7.87 5.46
CA ASP A 304 12.76 7.68 5.15
C ASP A 304 13.10 8.19 3.74
N SER A 305 12.19 8.01 2.77
CA SER A 305 12.32 8.58 1.42
C SER A 305 12.29 10.11 1.39
N LEU A 306 11.68 10.74 2.40
CA LEU A 306 11.71 12.19 2.61
C LEU A 306 12.89 12.65 3.49
N GLN A 307 13.78 11.74 3.91
CA GLN A 307 14.86 11.97 4.87
C GLN A 307 14.36 12.58 6.21
N ALA A 308 13.09 12.36 6.54
CA ALA A 308 12.47 12.99 7.69
C ALA A 308 12.93 12.31 9.00
N LEU A 309 13.42 13.10 9.95
CA LEU A 309 13.82 12.66 11.31
C LEU A 309 12.68 12.06 12.15
N THR A 310 11.50 11.88 11.55
CA THR A 310 10.28 11.32 12.11
C THR A 310 10.16 9.80 11.89
N GLY A 311 10.92 9.20 10.96
CA GLY A 311 10.89 7.75 10.70
C GLY A 311 11.19 6.91 11.96
N ARG A 312 12.12 7.38 12.81
CA ARG A 312 12.46 6.74 14.09
C ARG A 312 11.28 6.68 15.07
N PHE A 313 10.41 7.68 15.10
CA PHE A 313 9.21 7.68 15.95
C PHE A 313 8.18 6.66 15.47
N VAL A 314 7.97 6.55 14.15
CA VAL A 314 7.07 5.55 13.56
C VAL A 314 7.55 4.12 13.85
N LEU A 315 8.86 3.88 13.72
CA LEU A 315 9.49 2.60 14.10
C LEU A 315 9.38 2.28 15.59
N ARG A 316 9.56 3.28 16.46
CA ARG A 316 9.50 3.12 17.92
C ARG A 316 8.08 2.80 18.41
N PHE A 317 7.07 3.45 17.84
CA PHE A 317 5.67 3.33 18.24
C PHE A 317 4.81 2.55 17.23
N GLN A 318 5.43 1.61 16.52
CA GLN A 318 4.77 0.83 15.48
C GLN A 318 3.58 0.02 16.01
N SER A 319 3.69 -0.62 17.18
CA SER A 319 2.58 -1.39 17.77
C SER A 319 1.39 -0.49 18.12
N VAL A 320 1.63 0.69 18.67
CA VAL A 320 0.61 1.73 18.87
C VAL A 320 -0.07 2.07 17.55
N LEU A 321 0.70 2.25 16.47
CA LEU A 321 0.19 2.53 15.12
C LEU A 321 -0.46 1.33 14.40
N MET A 322 -0.30 0.11 14.87
CA MET A 322 -0.99 -1.07 14.33
C MET A 322 -2.29 -1.34 15.10
N ASP A 323 -2.23 -1.27 16.43
CA ASP A 323 -3.26 -1.81 17.31
C ASP A 323 -4.17 -0.75 17.92
N ALA A 324 -3.70 0.47 18.18
CA ALA A 324 -4.45 1.51 18.91
C ALA A 324 -4.25 2.91 18.29
N PRO A 325 -4.94 3.24 17.17
CA PRO A 325 -4.64 4.42 16.35
C PRO A 325 -4.59 5.73 17.15
N LEU A 326 -5.56 5.96 18.05
CA LEU A 326 -5.63 7.17 18.86
C LEU A 326 -4.49 7.28 19.88
N GLN A 327 -3.89 6.17 20.34
CA GLN A 327 -2.82 6.22 21.34
C GLN A 327 -1.54 6.88 20.83
N ILE A 328 -1.43 7.23 19.54
CA ILE A 328 -0.36 8.10 19.05
C ILE A 328 -0.36 9.49 19.74
N TYR A 329 -1.54 10.06 20.00
CA TYR A 329 -1.68 11.37 20.69
C TYR A 329 -1.46 11.30 22.20
N TYR A 330 -1.49 10.09 22.78
CA TYR A 330 -1.43 9.87 24.23
C TYR A 330 -0.11 9.19 24.57
N SER A 331 -0.03 7.88 24.33
CA SER A 331 1.15 7.05 24.60
C SER A 331 2.37 7.50 23.81
N ALA A 332 2.31 7.52 22.47
CA ALA A 332 3.51 7.77 21.66
C ALA A 332 4.08 9.18 21.90
N LEU A 333 3.24 10.21 22.01
CA LEU A 333 3.70 11.53 22.43
C LEU A 333 4.23 11.55 23.86
N MET A 334 3.58 10.91 24.84
CA MET A 334 4.05 10.89 26.23
C MET A 334 5.43 10.28 26.41
N PHE A 335 5.72 9.21 25.68
CA PHE A 335 6.96 8.45 25.76
C PHE A 335 8.02 8.87 24.72
N ALA A 336 7.74 9.83 23.83
CA ALA A 336 8.74 10.37 22.91
C ALA A 336 9.72 11.35 23.60
N PRO A 337 11.04 11.30 23.32
CA PRO A 337 12.03 12.16 23.95
C PRO A 337 11.75 13.66 23.80
N GLU A 338 12.11 14.46 24.81
CA GLU A 338 11.72 15.87 24.91
C GLU A 338 12.27 16.75 23.79
N ARG A 339 13.47 16.45 23.28
CA ARG A 339 14.10 17.20 22.18
C ARG A 339 13.63 16.75 20.80
N SER A 340 12.94 15.61 20.69
CA SER A 340 12.45 15.09 19.42
C SER A 340 11.54 16.12 18.73
N VAL A 341 11.65 16.22 17.40
CA VAL A 341 10.89 17.21 16.61
C VAL A 341 9.38 17.03 16.82
N ILE A 342 8.92 15.77 16.90
CA ILE A 342 7.51 15.45 17.11
C ILE A 342 7.07 15.87 18.53
N ARG A 343 7.85 15.57 19.57
CA ARG A 343 7.48 16.00 20.93
C ARG A 343 7.40 17.52 21.01
N ARG A 344 8.35 18.26 20.41
CA ARG A 344 8.33 19.74 20.39
C ARG A 344 7.16 20.33 19.60
N ASN A 345 6.81 19.76 18.44
CA ASN A 345 5.73 20.28 17.59
C ASN A 345 4.32 19.97 18.12
N PHE A 346 4.17 18.87 18.87
CA PHE A 346 2.86 18.37 19.32
C PHE A 346 2.72 18.32 20.86
N VAL A 347 3.61 18.96 21.62
CA VAL A 347 3.56 18.96 23.11
C VAL A 347 2.22 19.48 23.65
N ASP A 348 1.67 20.52 23.04
CA ASP A 348 0.41 21.14 23.46
C ASP A 348 -0.83 20.26 23.19
N GLN A 349 -0.68 19.20 22.38
CA GLN A 349 -1.72 18.20 22.14
C GLN A 349 -1.67 17.04 23.17
N VAL A 350 -0.61 16.95 23.98
CA VAL A 350 -0.54 15.96 25.06
C VAL A 350 -1.55 16.33 26.13
N PRO A 351 -2.57 15.49 26.41
CA PRO A 351 -3.61 15.86 27.35
C PRO A 351 -3.05 15.89 28.78
N GLU A 352 -3.39 16.93 29.54
CA GLU A 352 -2.97 17.14 30.95
C GLU A 352 -3.29 15.96 31.89
N LYS A 353 -4.14 15.02 31.45
CA LYS A 353 -4.64 13.86 32.21
C LYS A 353 -3.56 12.83 32.58
N VAL A 354 -2.36 12.89 32.00
CA VAL A 354 -1.23 12.04 32.41
C VAL A 354 0.07 12.85 32.46
N LYS A 355 0.81 12.74 33.57
CA LYS A 355 2.12 13.37 33.73
C LYS A 355 3.16 12.35 34.16
N MET A 356 4.20 12.17 33.35
CA MET A 356 5.39 11.42 33.73
C MET A 356 6.16 12.23 34.78
N LEU A 357 6.45 11.60 35.92
CA LEU A 357 7.08 12.22 37.09
C LEU A 357 8.58 11.90 37.23
N SER A 358 9.06 10.80 36.64
CA SER A 358 10.49 10.44 36.61
C SER A 358 11.05 10.49 35.18
N ILE A 359 12.16 9.78 34.93
CA ILE A 359 13.10 9.92 33.80
C ILE A 359 12.41 10.33 32.48
N LYS A 360 12.67 11.57 32.07
CA LYS A 360 12.40 12.07 30.72
C LYS A 360 13.63 11.81 29.87
N GLU A 361 13.50 11.00 28.84
CA GLU A 361 14.54 10.88 27.81
C GLU A 361 14.72 12.24 27.13
N ALA A 362 15.92 12.81 27.19
CA ALA A 362 16.21 14.09 26.55
C ALA A 362 16.26 13.93 25.03
N ASP A 363 16.98 12.91 24.56
CA ASP A 363 17.18 12.53 23.17
C ASP A 363 16.88 11.03 23.02
N TRP A 364 16.66 10.58 21.78
CA TRP A 364 16.50 9.15 21.49
C TRP A 364 17.75 8.36 21.91
N ASP A 365 17.55 7.17 22.45
CA ASP A 365 18.59 6.26 22.92
C ASP A 365 19.37 5.59 21.76
N ALA A 366 19.96 4.41 21.96
CA ALA A 366 20.55 3.61 20.89
C ALA A 366 19.54 2.68 20.16
N CYS A 367 18.42 2.34 20.79
CA CYS A 367 17.41 1.43 20.26
C CYS A 367 16.62 2.07 19.11
N ARG A 368 16.55 1.39 17.96
CA ARG A 368 15.86 1.93 16.76
C ARG A 368 14.40 1.51 16.64
N SER A 369 14.06 0.32 17.14
CA SER A 369 12.71 -0.24 17.16
C SER A 369 12.68 -1.42 18.13
N THR A 370 11.49 -1.77 18.64
CA THR A 370 11.27 -3.01 19.39
C THR A 370 10.17 -3.81 18.70
N LEU A 371 10.46 -5.07 18.36
CA LEU A 371 9.55 -5.94 17.64
C LEU A 371 8.55 -6.56 18.63
N GLU A 372 7.27 -6.21 18.51
CA GLU A 372 6.22 -6.60 19.46
C GLU A 372 5.18 -7.52 18.80
N GLY A 373 4.79 -8.60 19.50
CA GLY A 373 3.69 -9.46 19.06
C GLY A 373 3.68 -10.88 19.64
N HIS A 374 4.81 -11.36 20.18
CA HIS A 374 4.80 -12.61 20.95
C HIS A 374 4.00 -12.45 22.26
N SER A 375 3.24 -13.49 22.62
CA SER A 375 2.37 -13.47 23.81
C SER A 375 3.05 -13.99 25.08
N PHE A 376 4.26 -14.53 24.95
CA PHE A 376 5.12 -15.00 26.03
C PHE A 376 6.59 -14.66 25.68
N GLU A 377 7.51 -15.04 26.56
CA GLU A 377 8.96 -14.85 26.42
C GLU A 377 9.50 -15.28 25.04
N VAL A 378 10.41 -14.46 24.48
CA VAL A 378 11.15 -14.75 23.25
C VAL A 378 12.42 -15.48 23.62
N THR A 379 12.62 -16.69 23.10
CA THR A 379 13.70 -17.60 23.52
C THR A 379 14.94 -17.49 22.63
N ALA A 380 14.74 -17.20 21.35
CA ALA A 380 15.80 -17.11 20.35
C ALA A 380 15.41 -16.14 19.23
N VAL A 381 16.42 -15.53 18.62
CA VAL A 381 16.29 -14.66 17.44
C VAL A 381 17.41 -14.95 16.44
N ALA A 382 17.10 -14.84 15.15
CA ALA A 382 18.06 -15.03 14.07
C ALA A 382 17.81 -14.01 12.93
N PHE A 383 18.87 -13.54 12.29
CA PHE A 383 18.79 -12.76 11.05
C PHE A 383 18.86 -13.69 9.83
N SER A 384 18.22 -13.29 8.73
CA SER A 384 18.51 -13.83 7.41
C SER A 384 19.90 -13.40 6.93
N ALA A 385 20.51 -14.17 6.02
CA ALA A 385 21.87 -13.89 5.52
C ALA A 385 22.00 -12.53 4.80
N ASP A 386 20.91 -11.99 4.25
CA ASP A 386 20.82 -10.67 3.62
C ASP A 386 20.44 -9.53 4.60
N GLY A 387 20.23 -9.85 5.88
CA GLY A 387 19.82 -8.92 6.93
C GLY A 387 18.41 -8.32 6.78
N GLN A 388 17.62 -8.73 5.78
CA GLN A 388 16.30 -8.14 5.51
C GLN A 388 15.21 -8.67 6.46
N LEU A 389 15.36 -9.88 6.98
CA LEU A 389 14.40 -10.53 7.86
C LEU A 389 15.03 -10.87 9.22
N VAL A 390 14.20 -10.79 10.25
CA VAL A 390 14.46 -11.36 11.59
C VAL A 390 13.43 -12.46 11.82
N ALA A 391 13.86 -13.59 12.38
CA ALA A 391 12.99 -14.62 12.92
C ALA A 391 13.10 -14.63 14.45
N SER A 392 11.98 -14.77 15.16
CA SER A 392 11.94 -14.91 16.61
C SER A 392 11.12 -16.11 17.04
N ALA A 393 11.65 -16.92 17.95
CA ALA A 393 10.95 -18.04 18.60
C ALA A 393 10.44 -17.64 19.98
N SER A 394 9.34 -18.25 20.43
CA SER A 394 8.75 -17.93 21.73
C SER A 394 8.09 -19.12 22.43
N HIS A 395 8.03 -19.01 23.75
CA HIS A 395 7.15 -19.81 24.61
C HIS A 395 5.65 -19.73 24.21
N ASP A 396 5.23 -18.76 23.39
CA ASP A 396 3.86 -18.69 22.84
C ASP A 396 3.55 -19.73 21.76
N LYS A 397 4.51 -20.64 21.47
CA LYS A 397 4.39 -21.76 20.52
C LYS A 397 4.39 -21.32 19.05
N THR A 398 4.79 -20.08 18.78
CA THR A 398 4.92 -19.55 17.42
C THR A 398 6.35 -19.12 17.11
N VAL A 399 6.65 -19.04 15.82
CA VAL A 399 7.77 -18.24 15.31
C VAL A 399 7.19 -17.05 14.57
N ARG A 400 7.79 -15.88 14.70
CA ARG A 400 7.42 -14.69 13.91
C ARG A 400 8.56 -14.29 12.99
N LEU A 401 8.20 -13.96 11.75
CA LEU A 401 9.11 -13.36 10.78
C LEU A 401 8.81 -11.87 10.69
N TRP A 402 9.86 -11.06 10.78
CA TRP A 402 9.80 -9.61 10.80
C TRP A 402 10.65 -9.03 9.68
N GLU A 403 10.21 -7.93 9.09
CA GLU A 403 11.05 -7.13 8.18
C GLU A 403 11.93 -6.19 9.00
N ALA A 404 13.26 -6.33 8.89
CA ALA A 404 14.21 -5.62 9.74
C ALA A 404 14.18 -4.09 9.53
N ALA A 405 13.86 -3.64 8.31
CA ALA A 405 13.80 -2.23 7.96
C ALA A 405 12.57 -1.50 8.54
N THR A 406 11.42 -2.19 8.62
CA THR A 406 10.14 -1.57 9.03
C THR A 406 9.64 -2.01 10.40
N GLY A 407 10.22 -3.08 10.97
CA GLY A 407 9.73 -3.73 12.18
C GLY A 407 8.44 -4.54 12.01
N THR A 408 7.88 -4.62 10.80
CA THR A 408 6.58 -5.29 10.58
C THR A 408 6.66 -6.79 10.78
N CYS A 409 5.63 -7.38 11.40
CA CYS A 409 5.47 -8.84 11.41
C CYS A 409 4.89 -9.30 10.06
N ARG A 410 5.75 -9.86 9.18
CA ARG A 410 5.39 -10.41 7.88
C ARG A 410 4.59 -11.71 8.01
N SER A 411 4.94 -12.57 8.96
CA SER A 411 4.30 -13.88 9.14
C SER A 411 4.35 -14.35 10.59
N THR A 412 3.29 -15.00 11.05
CA THR A 412 3.27 -15.75 12.32
C THR A 412 3.12 -17.24 12.01
N LEU A 413 4.22 -17.97 12.14
CA LEU A 413 4.34 -19.39 11.87
C LEU A 413 3.76 -20.15 13.07
N LYS A 414 2.57 -20.74 12.87
CA LYS A 414 1.83 -21.50 13.89
C LYS A 414 1.86 -22.97 13.52
N GLY A 415 2.12 -23.85 14.49
CA GLY A 415 2.08 -25.30 14.27
C GLY A 415 2.77 -26.13 15.35
N HIS A 416 3.73 -25.55 16.09
CA HIS A 416 4.26 -26.20 17.29
C HIS A 416 3.18 -26.33 18.37
N SER A 417 3.20 -27.47 19.05
CA SER A 417 2.26 -27.76 20.14
C SER A 417 2.79 -27.30 21.50
N ASN A 418 4.10 -27.05 21.61
CA ASN A 418 4.76 -26.61 22.84
C ASN A 418 5.66 -25.39 22.59
N HIS A 419 6.31 -24.89 23.62
CA HIS A 419 7.22 -23.74 23.54
C HIS A 419 8.27 -23.93 22.43
N VAL A 420 8.44 -22.92 21.57
CA VAL A 420 9.55 -22.89 20.61
C VAL A 420 10.78 -22.37 21.37
N THR A 421 11.93 -23.00 21.19
CA THR A 421 13.14 -22.75 21.97
C THR A 421 14.26 -22.16 21.13
N ALA A 422 14.46 -22.62 19.90
CA ALA A 422 15.48 -22.11 18.98
C ALA A 422 14.90 -21.81 17.58
N VAL A 423 15.53 -20.90 16.85
CA VAL A 423 15.18 -20.55 15.46
C VAL A 423 16.45 -20.22 14.66
N ALA A 424 16.50 -20.64 13.39
CA ALA A 424 17.63 -20.40 12.50
C ALA A 424 17.16 -20.13 11.06
N PHE A 425 17.91 -19.32 10.30
CA PHE A 425 17.77 -19.22 8.85
C PHE A 425 18.76 -20.16 8.15
N SER A 426 18.36 -20.70 7.00
CA SER A 426 19.30 -21.35 6.08
C SER A 426 20.29 -20.34 5.50
N PRO A 427 21.49 -20.77 5.04
CA PRO A 427 22.50 -19.87 4.49
C PRO A 427 22.04 -19.07 3.26
N ASP A 428 21.07 -19.60 2.51
CA ASP A 428 20.43 -18.96 1.35
C ASP A 428 19.23 -18.07 1.71
N GLY A 429 18.86 -17.99 2.99
CA GLY A 429 17.72 -17.23 3.50
C GLY A 429 16.32 -17.76 3.13
N GLN A 430 16.22 -18.87 2.37
CA GLN A 430 14.94 -19.36 1.86
C GLN A 430 14.12 -20.15 2.89
N LEU A 431 14.80 -20.77 3.86
CA LEU A 431 14.19 -21.59 4.90
C LEU A 431 14.42 -20.99 6.28
N VAL A 432 13.41 -21.18 7.14
CA VAL A 432 13.51 -20.98 8.57
C VAL A 432 13.31 -22.33 9.25
N ALA A 433 14.19 -22.67 10.18
CA ALA A 433 14.06 -23.83 11.04
C ALA A 433 13.67 -23.38 12.45
N SER A 434 12.81 -24.15 13.13
CA SER A 434 12.42 -23.87 14.52
C SER A 434 12.34 -25.14 15.36
N ALA A 435 13.04 -25.16 16.49
CA ALA A 435 13.04 -26.27 17.45
C ALA A 435 12.09 -26.00 18.62
N SER A 436 11.46 -27.03 19.18
CA SER A 436 10.46 -26.87 20.25
C SER A 436 10.49 -28.01 21.28
N HIS A 437 9.99 -27.71 22.49
CA HIS A 437 9.62 -28.66 23.53
C HIS A 437 8.53 -29.69 23.13
N ASP A 438 8.06 -29.71 21.88
CA ASP A 438 7.26 -30.81 21.35
C ASP A 438 8.09 -31.90 20.67
N ASN A 439 9.42 -31.87 20.88
CA ASN A 439 10.43 -32.79 20.34
C ASN A 439 10.55 -32.73 18.81
N THR A 440 10.06 -31.64 18.20
CA THR A 440 10.10 -31.42 16.76
C THR A 440 10.95 -30.22 16.35
N VAL A 441 11.54 -30.30 15.16
CA VAL A 441 12.15 -29.20 14.42
C VAL A 441 11.32 -29.00 13.15
N ARG A 442 10.74 -27.82 12.94
CA ARG A 442 9.93 -27.51 11.77
C ARG A 442 10.69 -26.65 10.77
N LEU A 443 10.54 -26.98 9.49
CA LEU A 443 11.02 -26.18 8.37
C LEU A 443 9.86 -25.38 7.77
N TRP A 444 10.13 -24.11 7.52
CA TRP A 444 9.19 -23.13 6.96
C TRP A 444 9.85 -22.42 5.78
N GLU A 445 9.07 -22.07 4.77
CA GLU A 445 9.52 -21.22 3.67
C GLU A 445 9.48 -19.75 4.10
N ALA A 446 10.63 -19.08 4.13
CA ALA A 446 10.75 -17.70 4.63
C ALA A 446 9.91 -16.68 3.83
N ALA A 447 9.78 -16.91 2.52
CA ALA A 447 9.08 -16.00 1.62
C ALA A 447 7.54 -16.00 1.82
N THR A 448 6.96 -17.15 2.13
CA THR A 448 5.50 -17.34 2.23
C THR A 448 5.00 -17.60 3.66
N GLY A 449 5.91 -17.92 4.58
CA GLY A 449 5.57 -18.40 5.92
C GLY A 449 4.90 -19.78 5.92
N THR A 450 4.95 -20.52 4.81
CA THR A 450 4.32 -21.85 4.73
C THR A 450 5.17 -22.92 5.41
N TYR A 451 4.49 -23.84 6.07
CA TYR A 451 5.10 -25.05 6.63
C TYR A 451 5.53 -25.98 5.48
N ARG A 452 6.79 -26.43 5.49
CA ARG A 452 7.33 -27.39 4.51
C ARG A 452 7.46 -28.81 5.06
N SER A 453 8.07 -28.99 6.23
CA SER A 453 8.25 -30.31 6.83
C SER A 453 8.54 -30.25 8.33
N THR A 454 8.38 -31.38 9.02
CA THR A 454 8.75 -31.57 10.42
C THR A 454 9.79 -32.69 10.50
N LEU A 455 10.85 -32.45 11.27
CA LEU A 455 11.80 -33.44 11.74
C LEU A 455 11.50 -33.69 13.21
N GLU A 456 11.57 -34.93 13.64
CA GLU A 456 11.11 -35.32 14.96
C GLU A 456 12.01 -36.46 15.46
N GLY A 457 12.12 -36.68 16.78
CA GLY A 457 13.03 -37.69 17.34
C GLY A 457 14.22 -37.10 18.11
N HIS A 458 14.18 -35.81 18.45
CA HIS A 458 15.13 -35.19 19.37
C HIS A 458 14.61 -35.30 20.80
N SER A 459 15.27 -36.11 21.63
CA SER A 459 14.91 -36.36 23.03
C SER A 459 15.60 -35.44 24.04
N LYS A 460 16.26 -34.37 23.57
CA LYS A 460 17.05 -33.44 24.39
C LYS A 460 16.64 -31.99 24.11
N TYR A 461 16.77 -31.15 25.14
CA TYR A 461 16.50 -29.72 25.05
C TYR A 461 17.47 -29.02 24.10
N ILE A 462 16.92 -28.53 22.97
CA ILE A 462 17.64 -27.70 22.01
C ILE A 462 17.47 -26.23 22.42
N SER A 463 18.53 -25.62 22.94
CA SER A 463 18.58 -24.19 23.28
C SER A 463 19.23 -23.34 22.20
N ASP A 464 20.00 -23.96 21.30
CA ASP A 464 20.72 -23.29 20.23
C ASP A 464 20.77 -24.20 18.99
N MET A 465 20.65 -23.59 17.81
CA MET A 465 20.54 -24.26 16.52
C MET A 465 21.08 -23.34 15.43
N THR A 466 21.99 -23.87 14.61
CA THR A 466 22.41 -23.21 13.36
C THR A 466 22.52 -24.22 12.22
N PHE A 467 22.36 -23.75 10.99
CA PHE A 467 22.60 -24.56 9.80
C PHE A 467 24.10 -24.72 9.55
N SER A 468 24.50 -25.88 9.03
CA SER A 468 25.79 -26.07 8.36
C SER A 468 25.89 -25.16 7.12
N SER A 469 27.10 -24.83 6.69
CA SER A 469 27.36 -23.94 5.55
C SER A 469 26.87 -24.47 4.20
N ASP A 470 26.57 -25.77 4.11
CA ASP A 470 25.98 -26.46 2.95
C ASP A 470 24.45 -26.68 3.08
N GLY A 471 23.85 -26.27 4.20
CA GLY A 471 22.42 -26.37 4.47
C GLY A 471 21.88 -27.78 4.74
N GLN A 472 22.74 -28.80 4.87
CA GLN A 472 22.33 -30.21 4.99
C GLN A 472 22.14 -30.71 6.44
N VAL A 473 22.73 -30.04 7.43
CA VAL A 473 22.79 -30.48 8.83
C VAL A 473 22.48 -29.31 9.77
N PHE A 474 21.81 -29.58 10.90
CA PHE A 474 21.83 -28.63 12.02
C PHE A 474 22.91 -28.98 13.03
N HIS A 475 23.72 -28.00 13.39
CA HIS A 475 24.51 -28.06 14.61
C HIS A 475 23.64 -27.53 15.76
N THR A 476 23.45 -28.34 16.79
CA THR A 476 22.73 -27.94 18.02
C THR A 476 23.57 -28.20 19.26
N ASN A 477 23.21 -27.56 20.37
CA ASN A 477 23.80 -27.83 21.70
C ASN A 477 23.60 -29.28 22.19
N ALA A 478 22.77 -30.09 21.50
CA ALA A 478 22.46 -31.48 21.84
C ALA A 478 23.09 -32.53 20.89
N GLY A 479 23.71 -32.09 19.79
CA GLY A 479 24.30 -32.94 18.74
C GLY A 479 23.99 -32.45 17.30
N GLU A 480 24.46 -33.19 16.31
CA GLU A 480 24.11 -32.96 14.90
C GLU A 480 22.77 -33.62 14.55
N ILE A 481 21.95 -32.93 13.76
CA ILE A 481 20.61 -33.37 13.36
C ILE A 481 20.56 -33.52 11.84
N SER A 482 20.19 -34.72 11.38
CA SER A 482 19.95 -35.06 9.97
C SER A 482 18.46 -35.40 9.76
N LEU A 483 17.92 -35.12 8.58
CA LEU A 483 16.47 -34.99 8.37
C LEU A 483 15.71 -36.33 8.23
N SER A 484 15.01 -36.82 9.27
CA SER A 484 13.82 -37.72 9.22
C SER A 484 13.18 -37.95 10.62
N PRO A 485 11.90 -38.41 10.78
CA PRO A 485 11.06 -38.09 11.97
C PRO A 485 10.60 -39.25 12.90
N LEU A 486 10.25 -38.98 14.19
CA LEU A 486 8.87 -39.15 14.77
C LEU A 486 8.51 -38.46 16.17
N LEU A 487 7.40 -37.70 16.20
CA LEU A 487 6.35 -37.21 17.18
C LEU A 487 6.49 -36.85 18.72
N ILE A 488 5.76 -35.76 19.14
CA ILE A 488 4.89 -35.55 20.37
C ILE A 488 5.47 -35.07 21.77
N VAL A 489 4.78 -34.35 22.72
CA VAL A 489 3.70 -33.28 22.79
C VAL A 489 3.32 -32.78 24.25
N LEU A 490 2.99 -31.47 24.49
CA LEU A 490 2.18 -30.76 25.58
C LEU A 490 2.38 -31.03 27.13
N SER A 491 1.97 -30.25 28.18
CA SER A 491 1.19 -28.98 28.45
C SER A 491 1.32 -28.49 29.94
N SER A 492 1.53 -27.20 30.31
CA SER A 492 0.57 -26.11 30.73
C SER A 492 0.40 -25.83 32.30
N PRO A 493 -0.43 -24.87 32.83
CA PRO A 493 0.06 -23.68 33.60
C PRO A 493 -0.74 -23.28 34.89
N TRP A 494 -0.49 -22.11 35.55
CA TRP A 494 -1.43 -21.42 36.50
C TRP A 494 -1.20 -19.88 36.64
N GLN A 495 -2.23 -19.14 37.11
CA GLN A 495 -2.28 -17.65 37.24
C GLN A 495 -3.33 -17.21 38.30
N GLN A 496 -3.27 -15.98 38.86
CA GLN A 496 -4.29 -15.43 39.80
C GLN A 496 -4.38 -13.87 39.81
N GLU A 497 -5.51 -13.29 40.23
CA GLU A 497 -5.88 -11.85 40.14
C GLU A 497 -5.86 -11.08 41.48
N GLN A 498 -5.85 -9.72 41.43
CA GLN A 498 -6.45 -8.86 42.48
C GLN A 498 -6.82 -7.44 41.98
N SER A 499 -7.65 -6.73 42.76
CA SER A 499 -8.47 -5.57 42.33
C SER A 499 -7.92 -4.17 42.66
N SER A 500 -7.93 -3.25 41.70
CA SER A 500 -7.68 -1.81 41.92
C SER A 500 -8.40 -0.92 40.89
N LYS A 501 -8.74 0.34 41.24
CA LYS A 501 -9.41 1.30 40.32
C LYS A 501 -8.53 1.71 39.12
N ILE A 502 -7.22 1.61 39.27
CA ILE A 502 -6.24 1.69 38.19
C ILE A 502 -5.47 0.37 38.23
N LEU A 503 -5.42 -0.35 37.12
CA LEU A 503 -4.81 -1.68 36.99
C LEU A 503 -3.89 -1.66 35.77
N VAL A 504 -2.73 -2.31 35.84
CA VAL A 504 -1.89 -2.54 34.66
C VAL A 504 -2.11 -3.99 34.21
N GLN A 505 -2.69 -4.18 33.03
CA GLN A 505 -3.03 -5.50 32.50
C GLN A 505 -2.91 -5.49 30.98
N ASN A 506 -2.39 -6.58 30.40
CA ASN A 506 -2.30 -6.79 28.95
C ASN A 506 -1.73 -5.57 28.21
N GLN A 507 -0.60 -5.03 28.68
CA GLN A 507 0.11 -3.87 28.10
C GLN A 507 -0.61 -2.51 28.25
N TRP A 508 -1.77 -2.47 28.89
CA TRP A 508 -2.54 -1.25 29.16
C TRP A 508 -2.48 -0.84 30.62
N VAL A 509 -2.44 0.47 30.86
CA VAL A 509 -3.00 1.06 32.10
C VAL A 509 -4.51 1.19 31.89
N LEU A 510 -5.27 0.45 32.69
CA LEU A 510 -6.73 0.52 32.80
C LEU A 510 -7.11 1.53 33.89
N ARG A 511 -8.18 2.30 33.69
CA ARG A 511 -8.82 3.15 34.70
C ARG A 511 -10.31 2.83 34.73
N ASN A 512 -10.85 2.48 35.89
CA ASN A 512 -12.24 2.02 36.05
C ASN A 512 -12.61 0.91 35.02
N GLN A 513 -11.73 -0.07 34.84
CA GLN A 513 -11.84 -1.17 33.86
C GLN A 513 -11.82 -0.75 32.36
N GLN A 514 -11.61 0.53 32.03
CA GLN A 514 -11.44 1.01 30.65
C GLN A 514 -9.97 1.21 30.28
N ARG A 515 -9.60 0.86 29.04
CA ARG A 515 -8.27 1.11 28.47
C ARG A 515 -7.99 2.61 28.36
N PHE A 516 -6.94 3.06 29.03
CA PHE A 516 -6.65 4.49 29.21
C PHE A 516 -5.31 4.90 28.61
N LEU A 517 -4.23 4.17 28.88
CA LEU A 517 -2.90 4.43 28.30
C LEU A 517 -2.23 3.12 27.86
N TRP A 518 -1.82 3.03 26.58
CA TRP A 518 -1.00 1.92 26.07
C TRP A 518 0.44 2.10 26.55
N LEU A 519 1.08 1.05 27.06
CA LEU A 519 2.51 1.07 27.41
C LEU A 519 3.35 0.55 26.23
N PRO A 520 4.24 1.37 25.64
CA PRO A 520 5.21 0.90 24.65
C PRO A 520 6.16 -0.13 25.26
N SER A 521 6.61 -1.11 24.46
CA SER A 521 7.68 -2.10 24.75
C SER A 521 8.60 -1.80 25.95
N GLU A 522 9.51 -0.84 25.81
CA GLU A 522 10.54 -0.52 26.82
C GLU A 522 9.95 -0.06 28.17
N TYR A 523 8.70 0.40 28.18
CA TYR A 523 7.94 0.84 29.36
C TYR A 523 7.01 -0.24 29.91
N ARG A 524 7.05 -1.46 29.37
CA ARG A 524 6.34 -2.64 29.91
C ARG A 524 7.14 -3.28 31.02
N THR A 525 6.42 -3.82 31.99
CA THR A 525 6.95 -4.11 33.32
C THR A 525 6.86 -5.58 33.68
N SER A 526 7.86 -6.09 34.39
CA SER A 526 7.76 -7.33 35.16
C SER A 526 7.08 -7.13 36.52
N GLN A 527 7.14 -5.91 37.08
CA GLN A 527 6.45 -5.55 38.34
C GLN A 527 5.84 -4.15 38.28
N THR A 528 4.66 -4.00 38.89
CA THR A 528 3.96 -2.72 39.01
C THR A 528 3.49 -2.50 40.44
N ALA A 529 3.53 -1.25 40.90
CA ALA A 529 2.89 -0.83 42.14
C ALA A 529 2.01 0.40 41.88
N VAL A 530 0.78 0.39 42.39
CA VAL A 530 -0.19 1.48 42.20
C VAL A 530 -0.54 2.07 43.57
N TYR A 531 -0.31 3.36 43.76
CA TYR A 531 -0.71 4.09 44.97
C TYR A 531 -1.55 5.30 44.56
N THR A 532 -2.80 5.33 45.06
CA THR A 532 -3.84 6.33 44.75
C THR A 532 -4.05 6.59 43.25
N ASN A 533 -3.27 7.51 42.68
CA ASN A 533 -3.29 7.88 41.26
C ASN A 533 -1.90 7.93 40.61
N VAL A 534 -0.90 7.37 41.27
CA VAL A 534 0.47 7.19 40.77
C VAL A 534 0.71 5.70 40.49
N VAL A 535 1.14 5.40 39.27
CA VAL A 535 1.57 4.07 38.84
C VAL A 535 3.10 4.07 38.79
N CYS A 536 3.71 3.16 39.54
CA CYS A 536 5.13 2.86 39.47
C CYS A 536 5.34 1.62 38.59
N LEU A 537 6.18 1.78 37.57
CA LEU A 537 6.51 0.78 36.57
C LEU A 537 7.96 0.34 36.75
N GLY A 538 8.17 -0.93 37.12
CA GLY A 538 9.50 -1.55 37.21
C GLY A 538 9.90 -2.16 35.87
N LEU A 539 10.92 -1.58 35.23
CA LEU A 539 11.42 -2.01 33.93
C LEU A 539 12.49 -3.11 34.06
N SER A 540 12.62 -3.96 33.04
CA SER A 540 13.66 -4.99 32.98
C SER A 540 15.09 -4.43 32.95
N SER A 541 15.25 -3.15 32.60
CA SER A 541 16.50 -2.39 32.69
C SER A 541 16.91 -2.00 34.13
N GLY A 542 16.05 -2.25 35.13
CA GLY A 542 16.24 -1.82 36.51
C GLY A 542 15.78 -0.38 36.80
N CYS A 543 15.28 0.34 35.80
CA CYS A 543 14.72 1.69 35.98
C CYS A 543 13.30 1.67 36.57
N LEU A 544 12.95 2.71 37.33
CA LEU A 544 11.60 2.94 37.86
C LEU A 544 10.95 4.15 37.17
N VAL A 545 9.85 3.92 36.46
CA VAL A 545 9.05 4.97 35.80
C VAL A 545 7.80 5.27 36.63
N LEU A 546 7.66 6.54 37.05
CA LEU A 546 6.52 7.02 37.81
C LEU A 546 5.58 7.81 36.90
N LEU A 547 4.35 7.33 36.74
CA LEU A 547 3.28 7.98 35.98
C LEU A 547 2.19 8.47 36.94
N LYS A 548 1.83 9.75 36.88
CA LYS A 548 0.65 10.28 37.55
C LYS A 548 -0.51 10.36 36.58
N VAL A 549 -1.57 9.61 36.86
CA VAL A 549 -2.85 9.64 36.14
C VAL A 549 -3.77 10.61 36.88
N LEU A 550 -4.30 11.62 36.20
CA LEU A 550 -5.19 12.65 36.77
C LEU A 550 -6.65 12.38 36.39
#